data_AF-A0A7K4BK14-F1
#
_entry.id   AF-A0A7K4BK14-F1
#
_cell.length_a   1.000
_cell.length_b   1.000
_cell.length_c   1.000
_cell.angle_alpha   90.00
_cell.angle_beta   90.00
_cell.angle_gamma   90.00
#
_symmetry.space_group_name_H-M   'P 1'
#
loop_
_entity.id
_entity.type
_entity.pdbx_description
1 polymer ?
#
loop_
_entity_poly.entity_id
_entity_poly.type
_entity_poly.pdbx_seq_one_letter_code
_entity_poly.pdbx_strand_id
1 'polypeptide(L)'
;MATTSLTSDLFTIYDTLHAAFGHQHWWPAKTPFETMIGAILTQSVSWKNAARAVRNLEAAGMLDPGLLATADTEDVARYIVPSRFYNQKAERIREFSRIYVAEFQADPAVMAATEVGALRRRLLAIKGFGEETVDTILL
;
A
#
# COMPACT_ATOMS: atom_id res chain seq x y z
N MET A 1 13.99 39.13 -15.22
CA MET A 1 14.19 37.72 -14.83
C MET A 1 12.82 37.07 -14.87
N ALA A 2 12.61 36.11 -15.77
CA ALA A 2 11.29 35.50 -15.94
C ALA A 2 10.97 34.62 -14.72
N THR A 3 9.87 34.93 -14.04
CA THR A 3 9.32 34.10 -12.97
C THR A 3 8.72 32.87 -13.65
N THR A 4 9.47 31.77 -13.72
CA THR A 4 8.89 30.48 -14.09
C THR A 4 7.82 30.13 -13.06
N SER A 5 6.65 29.71 -13.53
CA SER A 5 5.60 29.19 -12.66
C SER A 5 6.08 27.89 -12.02
N LEU A 6 5.80 27.67 -10.74
CA LEU A 6 6.07 26.41 -10.02
C LEU A 6 5.66 25.18 -10.85
N THR A 7 4.55 25.27 -11.58
CA THR A 7 4.07 24.20 -12.46
C THR A 7 5.04 23.88 -13.60
N SER A 8 5.63 24.90 -14.23
CA SER A 8 6.61 24.74 -15.31
C SER A 8 7.88 24.07 -14.79
N ASP A 9 8.33 24.45 -13.59
CA ASP A 9 9.51 23.88 -12.98
C ASP A 9 9.28 22.40 -12.59
N LEU A 10 8.08 22.07 -12.08
CA LEU A 10 7.70 20.68 -11.77
C LEU A 10 7.69 19.78 -13.01
N PHE A 11 7.12 20.23 -14.13
CA PHE A 11 7.16 19.46 -15.38
C PHE A 11 8.59 19.29 -15.89
N THR A 12 9.40 20.34 -15.83
CA THR A 12 10.82 20.26 -16.23
C THR A 12 11.59 19.25 -15.39
N ILE A 13 11.38 19.23 -14.07
CA ILE A 13 11.99 18.24 -13.16
C ILE A 13 11.49 16.84 -13.50
N TYR A 14 10.17 16.66 -13.66
CA TYR A 14 9.57 15.37 -14.01
C TYR A 14 10.14 14.82 -15.32
N ASP A 15 10.14 15.61 -16.39
CA ASP A 15 10.62 15.20 -17.71
C ASP A 15 12.12 14.88 -17.69
N THR A 16 12.92 15.66 -16.93
CA THR A 16 14.35 15.40 -16.78
C THR A 16 14.61 14.07 -16.06
N LEU A 17 13.89 13.80 -14.97
CA LEU A 17 14.00 12.54 -14.23
C LEU A 17 13.47 11.37 -15.07
N HIS A 18 12.36 11.54 -15.78
CA HIS A 18 11.79 10.52 -16.65
C HIS A 18 12.73 10.19 -17.83
N ALA A 19 13.35 11.18 -18.46
CA ALA A 19 14.32 10.95 -19.53
C ALA A 19 15.58 10.22 -19.03
N ALA A 20 16.04 10.51 -17.82
CA ALA A 20 17.25 9.89 -17.25
C ALA A 20 17.02 8.45 -16.78
N PHE A 21 15.87 8.18 -16.16
CA PHE A 21 15.61 6.91 -15.48
C PHE A 21 14.60 6.03 -16.22
N GLY A 22 13.65 6.62 -16.96
CA GLY A 22 12.52 5.92 -17.56
C GLY A 22 11.49 5.46 -16.51
N HIS A 23 10.52 4.65 -16.95
CA HIS A 23 9.57 4.02 -16.03
C HIS A 23 10.30 3.03 -15.12
N GLN A 24 10.35 3.31 -13.81
CA GLN A 24 11.11 2.49 -12.87
C GLN A 24 10.43 1.17 -12.52
N HIS A 25 9.11 1.06 -12.74
CA HIS A 25 8.31 -0.08 -12.26
C HIS A 25 8.61 -0.42 -10.79
N TRP A 26 8.88 0.62 -9.98
CA TRP A 26 9.34 0.53 -8.60
C TRP A 26 8.41 -0.25 -7.66
N TRP A 27 7.16 -0.42 -8.08
CA TRP A 27 6.14 -1.19 -7.37
C TRP A 27 5.53 -2.31 -8.23
N PRO A 28 6.26 -3.41 -8.48
CA PRO A 28 5.69 -4.57 -9.16
C PRO A 28 4.68 -5.26 -8.22
N ALA A 29 3.40 -5.17 -8.56
CA ALA A 29 2.32 -5.90 -7.91
C ALA A 29 1.43 -6.54 -8.98
N LYS A 30 0.90 -7.73 -8.70
CA LYS A 30 0.01 -8.47 -9.61
C LYS A 30 -1.45 -8.04 -9.46
N THR A 31 -1.83 -7.57 -8.28
CA THR A 31 -3.20 -7.17 -7.97
C THR A 31 -3.24 -5.84 -7.21
N PRO A 32 -4.35 -5.08 -7.28
CA PRO A 32 -4.53 -3.89 -6.45
C PRO A 32 -4.40 -4.19 -4.95
N PHE A 33 -4.91 -5.33 -4.50
CA PHE A 33 -4.79 -5.73 -3.10
C PHE A 33 -3.32 -5.96 -2.68
N GLU A 34 -2.50 -6.57 -3.53
CA GLU A 34 -1.06 -6.67 -3.30
C GLU A 34 -0.41 -5.29 -3.15
N THR A 35 -0.80 -4.32 -3.99
CA THR A 35 -0.36 -2.93 -3.86
C THR A 35 -0.71 -2.35 -2.50
N MET A 36 -1.95 -2.53 -2.04
CA MET A 36 -2.41 -2.04 -0.75
C MET A 36 -1.64 -2.66 0.43
N ILE A 37 -1.39 -3.97 0.39
CA ILE A 37 -0.58 -4.67 1.42
C ILE A 37 0.87 -4.18 1.39
N GLY A 38 1.44 -3.98 0.20
CA GLY A 38 2.77 -3.39 0.06
C GLY A 38 2.86 -2.00 0.70
N ALA A 39 1.81 -1.17 0.59
CA ALA A 39 1.78 0.19 1.13
C ALA A 39 1.92 0.16 2.66
N ILE A 40 1.19 -0.75 3.31
CA ILE A 40 1.29 -0.98 4.76
C ILE A 40 2.69 -1.50 5.12
N LEU A 41 3.24 -2.42 4.33
CA LEU A 41 4.53 -3.03 4.61
C LEU A 41 5.72 -2.10 4.41
N THR A 42 5.60 -1.06 3.60
CA THR A 42 6.70 -0.14 3.25
C THR A 42 6.97 0.92 4.32
N GLN A 43 6.04 1.11 5.27
CA GLN A 43 6.22 2.02 6.40
C GLN A 43 7.53 1.77 7.16
N SER A 44 8.40 2.78 7.28
CA SER A 44 9.64 2.75 8.07
C SER A 44 10.63 1.61 7.71
N VAL A 45 10.61 1.14 6.46
CA VAL A 45 11.51 0.08 5.96
C VAL A 45 11.90 0.31 4.50
N SER A 46 13.01 -0.28 4.07
CA SER A 46 13.42 -0.23 2.66
C SER A 46 12.46 -1.03 1.77
N TRP A 47 12.29 -0.56 0.52
CA TRP A 47 11.49 -1.25 -0.49
C TRP A 47 11.90 -2.72 -0.67
N LYS A 48 13.21 -3.00 -0.72
CA LYS A 48 13.74 -4.38 -0.83
C LYS A 48 13.16 -5.32 0.23
N ASN A 49 13.00 -4.84 1.46
CA ASN A 49 12.49 -5.60 2.59
C ASN A 49 10.96 -5.70 2.58
N ALA A 50 10.25 -4.64 2.20
CA ALA A 50 8.80 -4.68 2.00
C ALA A 50 8.42 -5.66 0.88
N ALA A 51 9.08 -5.57 -0.28
CA ALA A 51 8.90 -6.50 -1.39
C ALA A 51 9.22 -7.95 -1.00
N ARG A 52 10.22 -8.18 -0.14
CA ARG A 52 10.49 -9.52 0.41
C ARG A 52 9.34 -10.02 1.29
N ALA A 53 8.76 -9.17 2.12
CA ALA A 53 7.61 -9.53 2.96
C ALA A 53 6.36 -9.85 2.12
N VAL A 54 6.08 -9.09 1.05
CA VAL A 54 4.98 -9.39 0.11
C VAL A 54 5.19 -10.76 -0.55
N ARG A 55 6.39 -11.03 -1.08
CA ARG A 55 6.71 -12.34 -1.67
C ARG A 55 6.57 -13.51 -0.69
N ASN A 56 6.88 -13.30 0.59
CA ASN A 56 6.70 -14.32 1.61
C ASN A 56 5.22 -14.63 1.84
N LEU A 57 4.35 -13.62 1.89
CA LEU A 57 2.90 -13.81 1.98
C LEU A 57 2.36 -14.54 0.75
N GLU A 58 2.81 -14.14 -0.44
CA GLU A 58 2.43 -14.78 -1.69
C GLU A 58 2.85 -16.26 -1.72
N ALA A 59 4.11 -16.55 -1.40
CA ALA A 59 4.63 -17.92 -1.38
C ALA A 59 3.92 -18.81 -0.34
N ALA A 60 3.38 -18.21 0.72
CA ALA A 60 2.58 -18.89 1.73
C ALA A 60 1.09 -19.03 1.34
N GLY A 61 0.67 -18.49 0.19
CA GLY A 61 -0.75 -18.44 -0.20
C GLY A 61 -1.60 -17.53 0.68
N MET A 62 -0.97 -16.65 1.46
CA MET A 62 -1.62 -15.77 2.43
C MET A 62 -1.99 -14.41 1.86
N LEU A 63 -1.62 -14.10 0.60
CA LEU A 63 -1.94 -12.82 -0.04
C LEU A 63 -3.39 -12.81 -0.57
N ASP A 64 -4.34 -13.15 0.31
CA ASP A 64 -5.78 -13.19 0.06
C ASP A 64 -6.51 -12.36 1.13
N PRO A 65 -7.45 -11.47 0.77
CA PRO A 65 -8.13 -10.64 1.74
C PRO A 65 -8.94 -11.40 2.79
N GLY A 66 -9.60 -12.49 2.39
CA GLY A 66 -10.39 -13.32 3.28
C GLY A 66 -9.52 -14.04 4.30
N LEU A 67 -8.44 -14.67 3.84
CA LEU A 67 -7.48 -15.35 4.70
C LEU A 67 -6.85 -14.37 5.69
N LEU A 68 -6.37 -13.21 5.22
CA LEU A 68 -5.75 -12.21 6.09
C LEU A 68 -6.73 -11.60 7.09
N ALA A 69 -8.01 -11.45 6.73
CA ALA A 69 -9.03 -10.93 7.65
C ALA A 69 -9.29 -11.85 8.85
N THR A 70 -9.12 -13.17 8.67
CA THR A 70 -9.37 -14.18 9.70
C THR A 70 -8.11 -14.77 10.33
N ALA A 71 -6.94 -14.52 9.75
CA ALA A 71 -5.68 -15.09 10.22
C ALA A 71 -5.31 -14.64 11.64
N ASP A 72 -4.58 -15.50 12.34
CA ASP A 72 -3.84 -15.07 13.51
C ASP A 72 -2.75 -14.08 13.08
N THR A 73 -2.67 -12.96 13.81
CA THR A 73 -1.63 -11.96 13.61
C THR A 73 -0.23 -12.51 13.82
N GLU A 74 -0.06 -13.52 14.67
CA GLU A 74 1.25 -14.15 14.89
C GLU A 74 1.71 -14.92 13.64
N ASP A 75 0.79 -15.56 12.93
CA ASP A 75 1.11 -16.26 11.68
C ASP A 75 1.42 -15.28 10.55
N VAL A 76 0.64 -14.20 10.41
CA VAL A 76 0.94 -13.14 9.44
C VAL A 76 2.31 -12.51 9.73
N ALA A 77 2.59 -12.23 11.01
CA ALA A 77 3.86 -11.64 11.47
C ALA A 77 5.08 -12.45 11.02
N ARG A 78 5.02 -13.79 11.04
CA ARG A 78 6.11 -14.69 10.62
C ARG A 78 6.52 -14.48 9.17
N TYR A 79 5.57 -14.21 8.27
CA TYR A 79 5.87 -13.98 6.86
C TYR A 79 6.45 -12.59 6.60
N ILE A 80 6.09 -11.60 7.42
CA ILE A 80 6.43 -10.19 7.18
C ILE A 80 7.55 -9.66 8.08
N VAL A 81 8.28 -10.51 8.81
CA VAL A 81 9.46 -10.15 9.62
C VAL A 81 10.43 -9.18 8.92
N PRO A 82 10.75 -9.33 7.61
CA PRO A 82 11.60 -8.40 6.89
C PRO A 82 11.18 -6.92 6.97
N SER A 83 9.88 -6.65 7.14
CA SER A 83 9.30 -5.32 7.04
C SER A 83 9.53 -4.45 8.29
N ARG A 84 10.09 -4.97 9.39
CA ARG A 84 10.18 -4.30 10.71
C ARG A 84 8.82 -3.95 11.30
N PHE A 85 8.73 -3.84 12.63
CA PHE A 85 7.46 -3.61 13.33
C PHE A 85 6.36 -4.61 12.90
N TYR A 86 6.79 -5.85 12.60
CA TYR A 86 5.97 -6.84 11.91
C TYR A 86 4.74 -7.26 12.71
N ASN A 87 4.78 -7.21 14.04
CA ASN A 87 3.60 -7.46 14.88
C ASN A 87 2.53 -6.38 14.67
N GLN A 88 2.91 -5.10 14.73
CA GLN A 88 1.99 -3.99 14.49
C GLN A 88 1.47 -3.98 13.05
N LYS A 89 2.32 -4.33 12.08
CA LYS A 89 1.93 -4.43 10.67
C LYS A 89 0.99 -5.61 10.42
N ALA A 90 1.19 -6.75 11.10
CA ALA A 90 0.27 -7.87 11.01
C ALA A 90 -1.12 -7.48 11.51
N GLU A 91 -1.21 -6.77 12.65
CA GLU A 91 -2.48 -6.26 13.16
C GLU A 91 -3.16 -5.33 12.17
N ARG A 92 -2.40 -4.41 11.57
CA ARG A 92 -2.88 -3.46 10.56
C ARG A 92 -3.35 -4.15 9.28
N ILE A 93 -2.60 -5.13 8.80
CA ILE A 93 -2.97 -5.92 7.61
C ILE A 93 -4.28 -6.67 7.86
N ARG A 94 -4.41 -7.34 9.01
CA ARG A 94 -5.66 -8.03 9.37
C ARG A 94 -6.83 -7.07 9.45
N GLU A 95 -6.65 -5.93 10.12
CA GLU A 95 -7.71 -4.92 10.27
C GLU A 95 -8.12 -4.33 8.92
N PHE A 96 -7.16 -3.94 8.09
CA PHE A 96 -7.42 -3.47 6.74
C PHE A 96 -8.15 -4.53 5.91
N SER A 97 -7.72 -5.79 5.97
CA SER A 97 -8.34 -6.89 5.22
C SER A 97 -9.79 -7.13 5.67
N ARG A 98 -10.08 -7.03 6.96
CA ARG A 98 -11.46 -7.11 7.48
C ARG A 98 -12.34 -6.00 6.90
N ILE A 99 -11.86 -4.77 6.91
CA ILE A 99 -12.58 -3.62 6.33
C ILE A 99 -12.78 -3.82 4.83
N TYR A 100 -11.73 -4.25 4.13
CA TYR A 100 -11.77 -4.47 2.70
C TYR A 100 -12.78 -5.57 2.28
N VAL A 101 -12.86 -6.65 3.05
CA VAL A 101 -13.87 -7.70 2.86
C VAL A 101 -15.27 -7.20 3.22
N ALA A 102 -15.43 -6.54 4.37
CA ALA A 102 -16.74 -6.18 4.90
C ALA A 102 -17.41 -5.01 4.16
N GLU A 103 -16.64 -3.98 3.80
CA GLU A 103 -17.15 -2.74 3.21
C GLU A 103 -17.02 -2.72 1.69
N PHE A 104 -16.02 -3.43 1.14
CA PHE A 104 -15.73 -3.41 -0.30
C PHE A 104 -15.79 -4.78 -0.96
N GLN A 105 -16.32 -5.80 -0.27
CA GLN A 105 -16.56 -7.14 -0.83
C GLN A 105 -15.30 -7.82 -1.39
N ALA A 106 -14.13 -7.44 -0.88
CA ALA A 106 -12.82 -7.84 -1.41
C ALA A 106 -12.57 -7.44 -2.88
N ASP A 107 -13.34 -6.49 -3.41
CA ASP A 107 -13.29 -6.04 -4.80
C ASP A 107 -12.73 -4.61 -4.92
N PRO A 108 -11.61 -4.42 -5.63
CA PRO A 108 -11.01 -3.09 -5.76
C PRO A 108 -11.89 -2.14 -6.58
N ALA A 109 -12.74 -2.65 -7.47
CA ALA A 109 -13.68 -1.81 -8.24
C ALA A 109 -14.78 -1.24 -7.34
N VAL A 110 -15.27 -2.02 -6.37
CA VAL A 110 -16.24 -1.54 -5.37
C VAL A 110 -15.61 -0.46 -4.48
N MET A 111 -14.36 -0.66 -4.07
CA MET A 111 -13.61 0.34 -3.31
C MET A 111 -13.41 1.62 -4.12
N ALA A 112 -12.96 1.51 -5.38
CA ALA A 112 -12.70 2.64 -6.27
C ALA A 112 -13.97 3.41 -6.68
N ALA A 113 -15.15 2.80 -6.60
CA ALA A 113 -16.43 3.48 -6.84
C ALA A 113 -16.84 4.42 -5.68
N THR A 114 -16.16 4.35 -4.52
CA THR A 114 -16.39 5.26 -3.40
C THR A 114 -15.80 6.63 -3.71
N GLU A 115 -16.51 7.71 -3.33
CA GLU A 115 -15.99 9.07 -3.41
C GLU A 115 -14.63 9.18 -2.69
N VAL A 116 -13.61 9.69 -3.38
CA VAL A 116 -12.20 9.64 -2.93
C VAL A 116 -12.00 10.30 -1.57
N GLY A 117 -12.63 11.44 -1.30
CA GLY A 117 -12.57 12.12 -0.02
C GLY A 117 -13.19 11.31 1.12
N ALA A 118 -14.32 10.65 0.88
CA ALA A 118 -14.96 9.74 1.82
C ALA A 118 -14.10 8.50 2.08
N LEU A 119 -13.54 7.91 1.03
CA LEU A 119 -12.64 6.76 1.14
C LEU A 119 -11.39 7.12 1.92
N ARG A 120 -10.76 8.27 1.63
CA ARG A 120 -9.60 8.77 2.38
C ARG A 120 -9.91 8.93 3.87
N ARG A 121 -11.03 9.59 4.21
CA ARG A 121 -11.46 9.74 5.61
C ARG A 121 -11.69 8.39 6.29
N ARG A 122 -12.31 7.43 5.58
CA ARG A 122 -12.56 6.09 6.10
C ARG A 122 -11.26 5.34 6.38
N LEU A 123 -10.28 5.39 5.48
CA LEU A 123 -8.99 4.73 5.65
C LEU A 123 -8.13 5.39 6.73
N LEU A 124 -8.17 6.72 6.86
CA LEU A 124 -7.48 7.44 7.95
C LEU A 124 -8.03 7.10 9.33
N ALA A 125 -9.30 6.68 9.42
CA ALA A 125 -9.88 6.22 10.69
C ALA A 125 -9.32 4.85 11.14
N ILE A 126 -8.59 4.13 10.28
CA ILE A 126 -7.94 2.87 10.64
C ILE A 126 -6.75 3.18 11.55
N LYS A 127 -6.74 2.61 12.75
CA LYS A 127 -5.67 2.83 13.73
C LYS A 127 -4.30 2.47 13.13
N GLY A 128 -3.41 3.45 13.08
CA GLY A 128 -2.04 3.27 12.58
C GLY A 128 -1.87 3.51 11.08
N PHE A 129 -2.91 3.96 10.37
CA PHE A 129 -2.81 4.48 9.02
C PHE A 129 -2.56 6.00 9.10
N GLY A 130 -1.45 6.44 8.53
CA GLY A 130 -1.13 7.86 8.34
C GLY A 130 -1.45 8.30 6.90
N GLU A 131 -1.36 9.60 6.65
CA GLU A 131 -1.66 10.20 5.34
C GLU A 131 -0.89 9.53 4.21
N GLU A 132 0.42 9.33 4.36
CA GLU A 132 1.25 8.66 3.35
C GLU A 132 0.72 7.27 2.96
N THR A 133 0.33 6.46 3.94
CA THR A 133 -0.15 5.09 3.67
C THR A 133 -1.51 5.10 3.00
N VAL A 134 -2.41 5.96 3.48
CA VAL A 134 -3.74 6.09 2.89
C VAL A 134 -3.63 6.59 1.46
N ASP A 135 -2.85 7.63 1.23
CA ASP A 135 -2.70 8.22 -0.10
C ASP A 135 -2.02 7.21 -1.04
N THR A 136 -1.05 6.40 -0.57
CA THR A 136 -0.46 5.31 -1.36
C THR A 136 -1.48 4.22 -1.74
N ILE A 137 -2.44 3.92 -0.87
CA ILE A 137 -3.52 2.95 -1.16
C ILE A 137 -4.51 3.50 -2.20
N LEU A 138 -4.64 4.83 -2.30
CA LEU A 138 -5.60 5.51 -3.17
C LEU A 138 -5.06 5.82 -4.58
N LEU A 139 -3.73 5.73 -4.79
CA LEU A 139 -3.07 5.93 -6.09
C LEU A 139 -3.42 4.84 -7.10
#